data_AF-A0A945FMG3-F1
#
_entry.id   AF-A0A945FMG3-F1
#
_cell.length_a   1.000
_cell.length_b   1.000
_cell.length_c   1.000
_cell.angle_alpha   90.00
_cell.angle_beta   90.00
_cell.angle_gamma   90.00
#
_symmetry.space_group_name_H-M   'P 1'
#
loop_
_entity.id
_entity.type
_entity.pdbx_description
1 polymer ?
#
loop_
_entity_poly.entity_id
_entity_poly.type
_entity_poly.pdbx_seq_one_letter_code
_entity_poly.pdbx_strand_id
1 'polypeptide(L)'
;MTDETYTQDFRSYCIGGLLALILTALAFGLVVFEVLPNFERLIAISVLAVAQIIVHFRYFLHISWHSHRDDLQLVLFTSLILFLMVGGTIWILFNLHEQMM
;
A
#
# COMPACT_ATOMS: atom_id res chain seq x y z
N MET A 1 13.21 -13.11 -30.81
CA MET A 1 13.24 -13.53 -29.40
C MET A 1 12.96 -12.30 -28.53
N THR A 2 11.80 -11.65 -28.74
CA THR A 2 11.53 -10.30 -28.16
C THR A 2 10.05 -9.96 -27.93
N ASP A 3 9.05 -10.78 -28.31
CA ASP A 3 7.63 -10.37 -28.16
C ASP A 3 6.92 -10.97 -26.93
N GLU A 4 7.34 -12.14 -26.44
CA GLU A 4 6.63 -12.83 -25.35
C GLU A 4 6.84 -12.18 -23.97
N THR A 5 8.02 -11.61 -23.73
CA THR A 5 8.39 -11.02 -22.42
C THR A 5 7.67 -9.69 -22.15
N TYR A 6 7.52 -8.81 -23.15
CA TYR A 6 6.83 -7.52 -23.00
C TYR A 6 5.36 -7.70 -22.61
N THR A 7 4.71 -8.73 -23.16
CA THR A 7 3.29 -8.99 -22.92
C THR A 7 3.05 -9.45 -21.47
N GLN A 8 4.00 -10.15 -20.85
CA GLN A 8 3.88 -10.58 -19.45
C GLN A 8 4.00 -9.41 -18.47
N ASP A 9 4.97 -8.52 -18.67
CA ASP A 9 5.16 -7.35 -17.80
C ASP A 9 3.96 -6.40 -17.89
N PHE A 10 3.48 -6.13 -19.12
CA PHE A 10 2.33 -5.27 -19.35
C PHE A 10 1.04 -5.84 -18.74
N ARG A 11 0.84 -7.17 -18.82
CA ARG A 11 -0.29 -7.85 -18.16
C ARG A 11 -0.20 -7.73 -16.64
N SER A 12 0.99 -7.85 -16.07
CA SER A 12 1.19 -7.71 -14.62
C SER A 12 0.85 -6.29 -14.14
N TYR A 13 1.28 -5.26 -14.89
CA TYR A 13 0.90 -3.86 -14.62
C TYR A 13 -0.61 -3.63 -14.76
N CYS A 14 -1.25 -4.15 -15.81
CA CYS A 14 -2.70 -4.03 -15.98
C CYS A 14 -3.49 -4.74 -14.87
N ILE A 15 -3.06 -5.94 -14.45
CA ILE A 15 -3.71 -6.68 -13.37
C ILE A 15 -3.55 -5.94 -12.04
N GLY A 16 -2.35 -5.43 -11.75
CA GLY A 16 -2.10 -4.63 -10.56
C GLY A 16 -2.89 -3.34 -10.52
N GLY A 17 -2.94 -2.64 -11.65
CA GLY A 17 -3.76 -1.44 -11.82
C GLY A 17 -5.23 -1.73 -11.60
N LEU A 18 -5.77 -2.80 -12.20
CA LEU A 18 -7.16 -3.20 -12.02
C LEU A 18 -7.47 -3.58 -10.56
N LEU A 19 -6.57 -4.33 -9.92
CA LEU A 19 -6.74 -4.75 -8.52
C LEU A 19 -6.74 -3.56 -7.57
N ALA A 20 -5.83 -2.59 -7.76
CA ALA A 20 -5.80 -1.35 -7.00
C ALA A 20 -7.07 -0.51 -7.21
N LEU A 21 -7.60 -0.50 -8.44
CA LEU A 21 -8.83 0.22 -8.79
C LEU A 21 -10.05 -0.41 -8.11
N ILE A 22 -10.15 -1.74 -8.13
CA ILE A 22 -11.21 -2.49 -7.44
C ILE A 22 -11.16 -2.23 -5.94
N LEU A 23 -9.98 -2.29 -5.33
CA LEU A 23 -9.83 -2.10 -3.89
C LEU A 23 -10.16 -0.67 -3.47
N THR A 24 -9.80 0.33 -4.29
CA THR A 24 -10.21 1.73 -4.09
C THR A 24 -11.72 1.88 -4.21
N ALA A 25 -12.32 1.31 -5.25
CA ALA A 25 -13.77 1.37 -5.45
C ALA A 25 -14.51 0.71 -4.28
N LEU A 26 -13.99 -0.38 -3.73
CA LEU A 26 -14.54 -1.05 -2.56
C LEU A 26 -14.44 -0.17 -1.31
N ALA A 27 -13.28 0.45 -1.06
CA ALA A 27 -13.09 1.38 0.06
C ALA A 27 -14.05 2.59 -0.02
N PHE A 28 -14.19 3.19 -1.21
CA PHE A 28 -15.12 4.30 -1.43
C PHE A 28 -16.58 3.86 -1.32
N GLY A 29 -16.94 2.72 -1.91
CA GLY A 29 -18.28 2.15 -1.80
C GLY A 29 -18.67 1.91 -0.34
N LEU A 30 -17.76 1.35 0.46
CA LEU A 30 -17.98 1.10 1.87
C LEU A 30 -18.29 2.38 2.67
N VAL A 31 -17.64 3.50 2.32
CA VAL A 31 -17.88 4.80 2.93
C VAL A 31 -19.20 5.41 2.46
N VAL A 32 -19.44 5.42 1.14
CA VAL A 32 -20.59 6.10 0.52
C VAL A 32 -21.92 5.43 0.87
N PHE A 33 -21.97 4.10 0.90
CA PHE A 33 -23.20 3.37 1.20
C PHE A 33 -23.51 3.27 2.70
N GLU A 34 -22.62 3.78 3.57
CA GLU A 34 -22.77 3.76 5.04
C GLU A 34 -23.20 2.39 5.59
N VAL A 35 -22.74 1.31 4.96
CA VAL A 35 -23.20 -0.07 5.19
C VAL A 35 -22.86 -0.61 6.58
N LEU A 36 -21.93 0.05 7.30
CA LEU A 36 -21.42 -0.38 8.60
C LEU A 36 -21.47 0.76 9.63
N PRO A 37 -21.63 0.44 10.93
CA PRO A 37 -21.51 1.41 12.01
C PRO A 37 -20.10 2.03 12.05
N ASN A 38 -19.99 3.24 12.62
CA ASN A 38 -18.78 4.07 12.55
C ASN A 38 -17.47 3.35 12.92
N PHE A 39 -17.49 2.53 13.97
CA PHE A 39 -16.29 1.82 14.44
C PHE A 39 -15.87 0.70 13.48
N GLU A 40 -16.81 -0.12 13.02
CA GLU A 40 -16.52 -1.21 12.08
C GLU A 40 -16.11 -0.67 10.70
N ARG A 41 -16.71 0.44 10.27
CA ARG A 41 -16.32 1.17 9.06
C ARG A 41 -14.86 1.63 9.11
N LEU A 42 -14.43 2.22 10.23
CA LEU A 42 -13.04 2.63 10.45
C LEU A 42 -12.05 1.46 10.35
N ILE A 43 -12.38 0.33 10.97
CA ILE A 43 -11.54 -0.88 10.92
C ILE A 43 -11.45 -1.40 9.49
N ALA A 44 -12.59 -1.55 8.82
CA ALA A 44 -12.64 -2.07 7.46
C ALA A 44 -11.85 -1.20 6.47
N ILE A 45 -11.99 0.13 6.54
CA ILE A 45 -11.21 1.07 5.73
C ILE A 45 -9.71 0.95 6.05
N SER A 46 -9.34 0.82 7.32
CA SER A 46 -7.93 0.67 7.72
C SER A 46 -7.31 -0.60 7.12
N VAL A 47 -8.04 -1.72 7.13
CA VAL A 47 -7.59 -2.97 6.50
C VAL A 47 -7.46 -2.82 4.99
N LEU A 48 -8.44 -2.16 4.33
CA LEU A 48 -8.38 -1.88 2.90
C LEU A 48 -7.21 -0.96 2.54
N ALA A 49 -6.89 0.03 3.39
CA ALA A 49 -5.76 0.92 3.20
C ALA A 49 -4.43 0.15 3.26
N VAL A 50 -4.26 -0.75 4.24
CA VAL A 50 -3.06 -1.60 4.33
C VAL A 50 -2.95 -2.52 3.12
N ALA A 51 -4.05 -3.16 2.70
CA ALA A 51 -4.08 -3.98 1.50
C ALA A 51 -3.68 -3.18 0.25
N GLN A 52 -4.10 -1.91 0.15
CA GLN A 52 -3.79 -1.04 -0.97
C GLN A 52 -2.30 -0.71 -1.04
N ILE A 53 -1.67 -0.43 0.10
CA ILE A 53 -0.22 -0.25 0.19
C ILE A 53 0.49 -1.50 -0.34
N ILE A 54 0.08 -2.70 0.09
CA ILE A 54 0.70 -3.97 -0.36
C ILE A 54 0.55 -4.15 -1.88
N VAL A 55 -0.61 -3.86 -2.46
CA VAL A 55 -0.85 -3.95 -3.90
C VAL A 55 0.08 -3.00 -4.66
N HIS A 56 0.20 -1.73 -4.25
CA HIS A 56 1.12 -0.80 -4.90
C HIS A 56 2.58 -1.23 -4.77
N PHE A 57 3.01 -1.66 -3.58
CA PHE A 57 4.36 -2.17 -3.38
C PHE A 57 4.66 -3.43 -4.22
N ARG A 58 3.67 -4.31 -4.45
CA ARG A 58 3.87 -5.50 -5.29
C ARG A 58 3.89 -5.19 -6.78
N TYR A 59 2.89 -4.46 -7.27
CA TYR A 59 2.64 -4.30 -8.71
C TYR A 59 3.32 -3.08 -9.32
N PHE A 60 3.44 -1.96 -8.59
CA PHE A 60 4.08 -0.75 -9.11
C PHE A 60 5.59 -0.74 -8.85
N LEU A 61 6.02 -1.18 -7.67
CA LEU A 61 7.45 -1.23 -7.34
C LEU A 61 8.16 -2.45 -7.96
N HIS A 62 7.43 -3.23 -8.77
CA HIS A 62 7.92 -4.36 -9.56
C HIS A 62 9.01 -5.16 -8.84
N ILE A 63 8.68 -5.65 -7.65
CA ILE A 63 9.58 -6.52 -6.89
C ILE A 63 9.64 -7.87 -7.60
N SER A 64 10.49 -7.92 -8.61
CA SER A 64 10.77 -9.15 -9.33
C SER A 64 11.58 -10.01 -8.38
N TRP A 65 11.01 -11.15 -8.00
CA TRP A 65 11.71 -12.21 -7.26
C TRP A 65 12.92 -12.78 -8.02
N HIS A 66 13.15 -12.30 -9.25
CA HIS A 66 14.19 -12.70 -10.19
C HIS A 66 15.24 -11.60 -10.46
N SER A 67 14.99 -10.34 -10.08
CA SER A 67 16.04 -9.31 -10.12
C SER A 67 16.85 -9.35 -8.83
N HIS A 68 18.09 -8.89 -8.93
CA HIS A 68 19.15 -9.02 -7.95
C HIS A 68 18.66 -8.77 -6.51
N ARG A 69 19.08 -9.64 -5.57
CA ARG A 69 18.70 -9.59 -4.15
C ARG A 69 18.94 -8.21 -3.52
N ASP A 70 19.89 -7.46 -4.08
CA ASP A 70 20.28 -6.12 -3.66
C ASP A 70 19.16 -5.08 -3.86
N ASP A 71 18.39 -5.14 -4.96
CA ASP A 71 17.27 -4.21 -5.20
C ASP A 71 16.12 -4.45 -4.22
N LEU A 72 15.82 -5.72 -3.95
CA LEU A 72 14.81 -6.10 -2.95
C LEU A 72 15.23 -5.62 -1.55
N GLN A 73 16.51 -5.74 -1.21
CA GLN A 73 17.04 -5.27 0.07
C GLN A 73 16.99 -3.73 0.19
N LEU A 74 17.31 -3.00 -0.88
CA LEU A 74 17.19 -1.54 -0.94
C LEU A 74 15.74 -1.09 -0.73
N VAL A 75 14.79 -1.70 -1.45
CA VAL A 75 13.36 -1.39 -1.32
C VAL A 75 12.85 -1.66 0.11
N LEU A 76 13.19 -2.83 0.68
CA LEU A 76 12.79 -3.16 2.04
C LEU A 76 13.41 -2.19 3.06
N PHE A 77 14.67 -1.81 2.87
CA PHE A 77 15.36 -0.88 3.74
C PHE A 77 14.74 0.53 3.68
N THR A 78 14.46 1.05 2.48
CA THR A 78 13.77 2.34 2.31
C THR A 78 12.37 2.31 2.91
N SER A 79 11.63 1.22 2.71
CA SER A 79 10.30 1.03 3.31
C SER A 79 10.35 1.02 4.84
N LEU A 80 11.36 0.38 5.43
CA LEU A 80 11.57 0.35 6.88
C LEU A 80 11.85 1.76 7.42
N ILE A 81 12.72 2.53 6.75
CA ILE A 81 13.00 3.92 7.13
C ILE A 81 11.73 4.77 7.06
N LEU A 82 10.95 4.64 5.99
CA LEU A 82 9.66 5.34 5.85
C LEU A 82 8.70 5.00 7.00
N PHE A 83 8.57 3.72 7.35
CA PHE A 83 7.72 3.28 8.45
C PHE A 83 8.17 3.87 9.79
N LEU A 84 9.48 3.85 10.07
CA LEU A 84 10.06 4.44 11.27
C LEU A 84 9.88 5.97 11.31
N MET A 85 10.06 6.66 10.18
CA MET A 85 9.91 8.11 10.10
C MET A 85 8.47 8.53 10.34
N VAL A 86 7.50 7.91 9.65
CA VAL A 86 6.08 8.23 9.79
C VAL A 86 5.58 7.86 11.18
N GLY A 87 5.86 6.63 11.63
CA GLY A 87 5.46 6.17 12.97
C GLY A 87 6.09 7.00 14.09
N GLY A 88 7.39 7.29 13.97
CA GLY A 88 8.11 8.13 14.93
C GLY A 88 7.57 9.56 14.96
N THR A 89 7.25 10.14 13.80
CA THR A 89 6.68 11.50 13.72
C THR A 89 5.32 11.56 14.38
N ILE A 90 4.43 10.60 14.10
CA ILE A 90 3.10 10.52 14.73
C ILE A 90 3.26 10.37 16.26
N TRP A 91 4.15 9.49 16.72
CA TRP A 91 4.41 9.29 18.14
C TRP A 91 4.90 10.55 18.83
N ILE A 92 5.90 11.22 18.25
CA ILE A 92 6.49 12.45 18.80
C ILE A 92 5.43 13.55 18.87
N LEU A 93 4.63 13.74 17.81
CA LEU A 93 3.57 14.74 17.78
C LEU A 93 2.49 14.47 18.85
N PHE A 94 2.10 13.21 19.03
CA PHE A 94 1.14 12.85 20.06
C PHE A 94 1.68 13.13 21.47
N ASN A 95 2.95 12.76 21.72
CA ASN A 95 3.60 13.00 23.00
C ASN A 95 3.83 14.50 23.28
N LEU A 96 4.17 15.29 22.26
CA LEU A 96 4.25 16.75 22.37
C LEU A 96 2.87 17.37 22.67
N HIS A 97 1.82 16.91 22.00
CA HIS A 97 0.46 17.40 22.24
C HIS A 97 0.03 17.17 23.70
N GLU A 98 0.32 16.00 24.27
CA GLU A 98 0.06 15.73 25.70
C GLU A 98 0.91 16.57 26.66
N GLN A 99 2.11 17.01 26.25
CA GLN A 99 2.98 17.85 27.09
C GLN A 99 2.68 19.35 27.00
N MET A 100 2.10 19.81 25.88
CA MET A 100 1.77 21.23 25.67
C MET A 100 0.37 21.61 26.15
N MET A 101 -0.49 20.63 26.40
CA MET A 101 -1.83 20.78 26.99
C MET A 101 -1.75 20.61 28.51
#